data_AF-A0A6G1S605-F1
#
_entry.id   AF-A0A6G1S605-F1
#
_cell.length_a   1.000
_cell.length_b   1.000
_cell.length_c   1.000
_cell.angle_alpha   90.00
_cell.angle_beta   90.00
_cell.angle_gamma   90.00
#
_symmetry.space_group_name_H-M   'P 1'
#
loop_
_entity.id
_entity.type
_entity.pdbx_description
1 polymer ?
#
loop_
_entity_poly.entity_id
_entity_poly.type
_entity_poly.pdbx_seq_one_letter_code
_entity_poly.pdbx_strand_id
1 'polypeptide(L)'
;MKQFIFLLVGVVLLATVASASPLSSSDEEDDPCRAVRCGYGATCVPRGTSFICKCKDCSDDVTEEDYVCGQDGVNYKSKCHLEKHNCEKRHTVVIESYGKCPTHEYKD
;
A
#
# COMPACT_ATOMS: atom_id res chain seq x y z
N MET A 1 -28.73 -61.75 4.35
CA MET A 1 -27.35 -61.22 4.18
C MET A 1 -27.27 -60.31 2.97
N LYS A 2 -27.76 -59.07 3.08
CA LYS A 2 -27.37 -57.94 2.21
C LYS A 2 -27.71 -56.58 2.85
N GLN A 3 -27.98 -56.61 4.17
CA GLN A 3 -28.37 -55.47 5.01
C GLN A 3 -27.16 -54.63 5.47
N PHE A 4 -25.96 -54.84 4.90
CA PHE A 4 -24.72 -54.18 5.35
C PHE A 4 -23.99 -53.36 4.27
N ILE A 5 -24.44 -53.40 3.01
CA ILE A 5 -23.75 -52.68 1.92
C ILE A 5 -24.30 -51.25 1.75
N PHE A 6 -25.47 -50.96 2.30
CA PHE A 6 -26.10 -49.63 2.24
C PHE A 6 -25.49 -48.59 3.21
N LEU A 7 -24.51 -48.96 4.05
CA LEU A 7 -23.90 -48.07 5.05
C LEU A 7 -22.55 -47.45 4.65
N LEU A 8 -21.94 -47.82 3.51
CA LEU A 8 -20.60 -47.29 3.16
C LEU A 8 -20.52 -46.44 1.88
N VAL A 9 -21.55 -46.40 1.02
CA VAL A 9 -21.43 -45.70 -0.29
C VAL A 9 -22.60 -44.76 -0.64
N GLY A 10 -23.73 -44.76 0.09
CA GLY A 10 -25.00 -44.25 -0.47
C GLY A 10 -25.63 -42.97 0.11
N VAL A 11 -25.33 -42.55 1.36
CA VAL A 11 -26.11 -41.47 2.01
C VAL A 11 -25.23 -40.47 2.76
N VAL A 12 -24.07 -40.12 2.20
CA VAL A 12 -23.56 -38.75 2.37
C VAL A 12 -24.11 -37.91 1.21
N LEU A 13 -25.43 -37.97 1.05
CA LEU A 13 -26.20 -37.29 -0.01
C LEU A 13 -27.17 -36.26 0.60
N LEU A 14 -26.97 -35.86 1.86
CA LEU A 14 -27.74 -34.82 2.54
C LEU A 14 -26.88 -33.95 3.47
N ALA A 15 -25.66 -33.64 3.06
CA ALA A 15 -25.20 -32.28 3.25
C ALA A 15 -25.16 -31.71 1.85
N THR A 16 -26.24 -31.03 1.45
CA THR A 16 -26.08 -29.89 0.58
C THR A 16 -25.08 -29.00 1.29
N VAL A 17 -23.78 -29.21 1.01
CA VAL A 17 -22.88 -28.09 1.00
C VAL A 17 -23.61 -27.13 0.10
N ALA A 18 -24.23 -26.12 0.70
CA ALA A 18 -24.52 -24.92 -0.03
C ALA A 18 -23.18 -24.61 -0.65
N SER A 19 -23.05 -24.87 -1.95
CA SER A 19 -22.13 -24.09 -2.74
C SER A 19 -22.70 -22.68 -2.66
N ALA A 20 -22.49 -22.01 -1.51
CA ALA A 20 -21.74 -20.80 -1.59
C ALA A 20 -20.55 -21.21 -2.45
N SER A 21 -20.70 -20.99 -3.76
CA SER A 21 -19.56 -20.91 -4.64
C SER A 21 -18.54 -20.13 -3.81
N PRO A 22 -17.29 -20.60 -3.64
CA PRO A 22 -16.31 -19.63 -3.18
C PRO A 22 -16.52 -18.43 -4.09
N LEU A 23 -16.64 -17.24 -3.52
CA LEU A 23 -16.48 -16.02 -4.31
C LEU A 23 -15.03 -16.05 -4.82
N SER A 24 -14.76 -16.94 -5.76
CA SER A 24 -13.62 -16.96 -6.64
C SER A 24 -14.06 -16.04 -7.75
N SER A 25 -14.23 -14.76 -7.41
CA SER A 25 -14.14 -13.71 -8.42
C SER A 25 -12.78 -13.90 -9.05
N SER A 26 -12.75 -14.29 -10.32
CA SER A 26 -11.57 -14.31 -11.18
C SER A 26 -10.79 -12.99 -11.14
N ASP A 27 -11.36 -11.94 -10.54
CA ASP A 27 -10.74 -10.64 -10.30
C ASP A 27 -9.79 -10.58 -9.08
N GLU A 28 -9.81 -11.57 -8.17
CA GLU A 28 -8.92 -11.59 -6.98
C GLU A 28 -7.68 -12.49 -7.13
N GLU A 29 -7.63 -13.42 -8.08
CA GLU A 29 -6.47 -14.30 -8.27
C GLU A 29 -5.40 -13.72 -9.20
N ASP A 30 -5.78 -12.80 -10.09
CA ASP A 30 -4.90 -12.18 -11.08
C ASP A 30 -4.45 -10.74 -10.73
N ASP A 31 -4.81 -10.21 -9.56
CA ASP A 31 -4.29 -8.89 -9.14
C ASP A 31 -2.79 -8.98 -8.82
N PRO A 32 -1.90 -8.37 -9.64
CA PRO A 32 -0.46 -8.41 -9.41
C PRO A 32 -0.04 -7.67 -8.14
N CYS A 33 -0.94 -6.92 -7.50
CA CYS A 33 -0.70 -6.22 -6.24
C CYS A 33 -1.15 -6.96 -4.98
N ARG A 34 -1.89 -8.08 -5.09
CA ARG A 34 -2.53 -8.77 -3.96
C ARG A 34 -1.59 -9.07 -2.78
N ALA A 35 -0.38 -9.54 -3.07
CA ALA A 35 0.61 -9.93 -2.08
C ALA A 35 1.81 -8.96 -2.02
N VAL A 36 1.74 -7.81 -2.68
CA VAL A 36 2.84 -6.86 -2.78
C VAL A 36 2.76 -5.83 -1.67
N ARG A 37 3.86 -5.67 -0.93
CA ARG A 37 4.06 -4.56 -0.01
C ARG A 37 5.16 -3.65 -0.53
N CYS A 38 4.78 -2.52 -1.08
CA CYS A 38 5.71 -1.50 -1.50
C CYS A 38 6.33 -0.80 -0.28
N GLY A 39 7.64 -0.52 -0.35
CA GLY A 39 8.36 0.18 0.70
C GLY A 39 8.19 1.71 0.62
N TYR A 40 8.62 2.41 1.67
CA TYR A 40 8.75 3.87 1.70
C TYR A 40 7.47 4.66 1.35
N GLY A 41 6.31 4.07 1.63
CA GLY A 41 5.00 4.72 1.38
C GLY A 41 4.56 4.72 -0.09
N ALA A 42 5.20 3.94 -0.96
CA ALA A 42 4.70 3.72 -2.32
C ALA A 42 3.40 2.90 -2.32
N THR A 43 2.57 3.14 -3.33
CA THR A 43 1.34 2.40 -3.61
C THR A 43 1.60 1.39 -4.73
N CYS A 44 1.13 0.16 -4.56
CA CYS A 44 1.16 -0.81 -5.65
C CYS A 44 0.12 -0.45 -6.72
N VAL A 45 0.54 -0.42 -7.98
CA VAL A 45 -0.33 -0.16 -9.13
C VAL A 45 -0.12 -1.27 -10.16
N PRO A 46 -1.19 -1.97 -10.61
CA PRO A 46 -1.10 -2.96 -11.68
C PRO A 46 -0.56 -2.36 -12.98
N ARG A 47 0.28 -3.12 -13.69
CA ARG A 47 0.84 -2.77 -14.99
C ARG A 47 0.88 -4.00 -15.91
N GLY A 48 -0.24 -4.24 -16.59
CA GLY A 48 -0.43 -5.47 -17.39
C GLY A 48 -0.48 -6.68 -16.47
N THR A 49 0.36 -7.69 -16.74
CA THR A 49 0.48 -8.91 -15.91
C THR A 49 1.48 -8.76 -14.74
N SER A 50 1.99 -7.54 -14.50
CA SER A 50 2.95 -7.23 -13.44
C SER A 50 2.47 -6.03 -12.63
N PHE A 51 3.28 -5.56 -11.69
CA PHE A 51 2.99 -4.38 -10.86
C PHE A 51 4.15 -3.38 -10.87
N ILE A 52 3.85 -2.14 -10.48
CA ILE A 52 4.85 -1.15 -10.12
C ILE A 52 4.54 -0.56 -8.74
N CYS A 53 5.58 -0.21 -7.99
CA CYS A 53 5.43 0.57 -6.76
C CYS A 53 5.56 2.05 -7.11
N LYS A 54 4.45 2.77 -7.13
CA LYS A 54 4.38 4.18 -7.52
C LYS A 54 4.39 5.06 -6.27
N CYS A 55 5.28 6.06 -6.25
CA CYS A 55 5.27 7.11 -5.23
C CYS A 55 4.06 8.04 -5.41
N LYS A 56 3.58 8.62 -4.31
CA LYS A 56 2.46 9.56 -4.35
C LYS A 56 2.79 10.77 -5.23
N ASP A 57 1.78 11.25 -5.95
CA ASP A 57 1.83 12.55 -6.59
C ASP A 57 1.41 13.62 -5.56
N CYS A 58 2.03 14.80 -5.65
CA CYS A 58 1.75 15.92 -4.77
C CYS A 58 1.30 17.10 -5.61
N SER A 59 0.36 17.90 -5.09
CA SER A 59 0.00 19.17 -5.73
C SER A 59 1.17 20.14 -5.64
N ASP A 60 1.45 20.84 -6.74
CA ASP A 60 2.40 21.96 -6.76
C ASP A 60 1.77 23.28 -6.28
N ASP A 61 0.45 23.31 -6.04
CA ASP A 61 -0.25 24.42 -5.40
C ASP A 61 0.07 24.44 -3.90
N VAL A 62 1.19 25.06 -3.55
CA VAL A 62 1.77 25.05 -2.21
C VAL A 62 2.02 26.48 -1.75
N THR A 63 1.67 26.78 -0.50
CA THR A 63 1.92 28.07 0.16
C THR A 63 3.09 27.98 1.13
N GLU A 64 3.52 29.12 1.67
CA GLU A 64 4.62 29.18 2.65
C GLU A 64 4.29 28.43 3.96
N GLU A 65 3.02 28.30 4.31
CA GLU A 65 2.55 27.61 5.52
C GLU A 65 2.62 26.07 5.40
N ASP A 66 2.66 25.56 4.17
CA ASP A 66 2.69 24.12 3.90
C ASP A 66 4.08 23.52 4.09
N TYR A 67 5.14 24.35 4.07
CA TYR A 67 6.52 23.90 4.16
C TYR A 67 6.78 23.09 5.42
N VAL A 68 7.73 22.16 5.32
CA VAL A 68 8.26 21.41 6.46
C VAL A 68 9.77 21.36 6.39
N CYS A 69 10.42 21.39 7.55
CA CYS A 69 11.84 21.13 7.70
C CYS A 69 12.04 19.63 7.96
N GLY A 70 12.89 18.98 7.18
CA GLY A 70 13.35 17.63 7.47
C GLY A 70 14.48 17.62 8.49
N GLN A 71 14.65 16.52 9.22
CA GLN A 71 15.81 16.30 10.13
C GLN A 71 17.17 16.32 9.42
N ASP A 72 17.17 16.28 8.10
CA ASP A 72 18.34 16.49 7.24
C ASP A 72 18.66 17.97 7.02
N GLY A 73 17.92 18.89 7.64
CA GLY A 73 18.06 20.34 7.48
C GLY A 73 17.54 20.86 6.14
N VAL A 74 16.77 20.06 5.39
CA VAL A 74 16.26 20.43 4.07
C VAL A 74 14.82 20.92 4.15
N ASN A 75 14.54 21.99 3.41
CA ASN A 75 13.18 22.50 3.21
C ASN A 75 12.43 21.66 2.18
N TYR A 76 11.30 21.08 2.59
CA TYR A 76 10.38 20.40 1.69
C TYR A 76 9.13 21.26 1.51
N LYS A 77 8.67 21.41 0.25
CA LYS A 77 7.49 22.21 -0.10
C LYS A 77 6.27 21.88 0.77
N SER A 78 6.06 20.59 1.04
CA SER A 78 5.06 20.15 2.02
C SER A 78 5.38 18.77 2.57
N LYS A 79 4.60 18.33 3.58
CA LYS A 79 4.65 16.95 4.07
C LYS A 79 4.53 15.91 2.95
N CYS A 80 3.67 16.14 1.97
CA CYS A 80 3.54 15.24 0.82
C CYS A 80 4.86 15.13 0.05
N HIS A 81 5.53 16.26 -0.19
CA HIS A 81 6.79 16.31 -0.92
C HIS A 81 7.93 15.62 -0.17
N LEU A 82 7.97 15.72 1.16
CA LEU A 82 8.93 14.96 1.98
C LEU A 82 8.66 13.46 1.89
N GLU A 83 7.40 13.03 1.99
CA GLU A 83 7.03 11.62 1.85
C GLU A 83 7.32 11.08 0.44
N LYS A 84 7.08 11.90 -0.60
CA LYS A 84 7.44 11.58 -1.99
C LYS A 84 8.96 11.45 -2.14
N HIS A 85 9.74 12.38 -1.58
CA HIS A 85 11.20 12.29 -1.57
C HIS A 85 11.68 10.99 -0.92
N ASN A 86 11.16 10.65 0.26
CA ASN A 86 11.48 9.41 0.95
C ASN A 86 11.20 8.18 0.09
N CYS A 87 10.03 8.18 -0.56
CA CYS A 87 9.62 7.13 -1.48
C CYS A 87 10.59 6.97 -2.67
N GLU A 88 10.90 8.07 -3.36
CA GLU A 88 11.74 8.05 -4.57
C GLU A 88 13.20 7.77 -4.27
N LYS A 89 13.71 8.27 -3.14
CA LYS A 89 15.11 8.09 -2.73
C LYS A 89 15.35 6.83 -1.89
N ARG A 90 14.29 6.11 -1.52
CA ARG A 90 14.35 4.95 -0.61
C ARG A 90 15.10 5.29 0.68
N HIS A 91 14.86 6.48 1.17
CA HIS A 91 15.43 7.03 2.40
C HIS A 91 14.29 7.48 3.33
N THR A 92 14.56 7.66 4.60
CA THR A 92 13.54 8.10 5.57
C THR A 92 14.03 9.32 6.30
N VAL A 93 13.70 10.48 5.74
CA VAL A 93 13.76 11.77 6.43
C VAL A 93 12.44 11.92 7.19
N VAL A 94 12.51 12.31 8.46
CA VAL A 94 11.30 12.67 9.22
C VAL A 94 11.23 14.18 9.36
N ILE A 95 10.01 14.69 9.52
CA ILE A 95 9.78 16.11 9.77
C ILE A 95 10.39 16.46 11.12
N GLU A 96 11.27 17.46 11.14
CA GLU A 96 11.79 18.09 12.34
C GLU A 96 10.86 19.20 12.84
N SER A 97 10.37 20.05 11.93
CA SER A 97 9.42 21.13 12.25
C SER A 97 8.51 21.48 11.07
N TYR A 98 7.35 22.09 11.38
CA TYR A 98 6.48 22.73 10.38
C TYR A 98 6.98 24.15 10.09
N GLY A 99 6.84 24.57 8.85
CA GLY A 99 7.53 25.75 8.29
C GLY A 99 8.90 25.39 7.70
N LYS A 100 9.61 26.41 7.22
CA LYS A 100 10.98 26.25 6.72
C LYS A 100 11.95 26.00 7.87
N CYS A 101 13.02 25.26 7.58
CA CYS A 101 14.17 25.10 8.45
C CYS A 101 14.70 26.46 8.89
N PRO A 102 15.18 26.58 10.15
CA PRO A 102 15.86 27.78 10.61
C PRO A 102 17.01 28.12 9.65
N THR A 103 17.04 29.35 9.14
CA THR A 103 18.24 29.86 8.52
C THR A 103 19.29 29.95 9.62
N HIS A 104 20.47 29.35 9.43
CA HIS A 104 21.62 29.65 10.27
C HIS A 104 22.08 31.08 9.96
N GLU A 105 21.30 32.07 10.39
CA GLU A 105 21.75 33.43 10.50
C GLU A 105 22.77 33.45 11.64
N TYR A 106 24.03 33.20 11.29
CA TYR A 106 25.14 33.54 12.17
C TYR A 106 25.04 35.06 12.39
N LYS A 107 24.53 35.45 13.56
CA LYS A 107 24.62 36.83 14.04
C LYS A 107 26.09 37.09 14.32
N ASP A 108 26.79 37.61 13.31
CA ASP A 108 28.01 38.40 13.51
C ASP A 108 27.69 39.64 14.37
#